data_AF-A0A815V875-F1
#
_entry.id   AF-A0A815V875-F1
#
_cell.length_a   1.000
_cell.length_b   1.000
_cell.length_c   1.000
_cell.angle_alpha   90.00
_cell.angle_beta   90.00
_cell.angle_gamma   90.00
#
_symmetry.space_group_name_H-M   'P 1'
#
loop_
_entity.id
_entity.type
_entity.pdbx_description
1 polymer ?
#
loop_
_entity_poly.entity_id
_entity_poly.type
_entity_poly.pdbx_seq_one_letter_code
_entity_poly.pdbx_strand_id
1 'polypeptide(L)'
;MKYCCNIFLFLPANSAAAGTGGIWFLSYLPYAFIQPRYETMTRVAKLATCMLHNIGLALGAQLIGMFEGKGTGLQWSMFNQAISVDDNFTMADVIIMFYVDAVIYLLLALYIENIWPGQYGIPKSIFYPFKLSYWRGYTKSKVQQVNEVINESYRTGSTSSNAFESTPTDKELGVQLINVSKTYSFLFKSRPSVHAVSNLSMNIYNGQLTALLGHNGAGKSTTISMITGLIPPTDGQIIVNGFDIATSMDNVRNILGLCPQYNILFDHLTVREHLRLFAILKGHPSNDIDNEITKMVNDLM
;
A
#
# COMPACT_ATOMS: atom_id res chain seq x y z
N MET A 1 7.23 2.50 -14.07
CA MET A 1 5.95 2.76 -14.77
C MET A 1 4.76 1.91 -14.29
N LYS A 2 4.85 1.23 -13.13
CA LYS A 2 3.72 0.54 -12.47
C LYS A 2 3.06 1.38 -11.36
N TYR A 3 3.62 2.55 -11.04
CA TYR A 3 3.34 3.27 -9.79
C TYR A 3 2.29 4.40 -9.92
N CYS A 4 2.11 5.04 -11.08
CA CYS A 4 1.02 6.01 -11.27
C CYS A 4 -0.38 5.38 -11.47
N CYS A 5 -0.46 4.05 -11.57
CA CYS A 5 -1.71 3.33 -11.85
C CYS A 5 -2.51 2.98 -10.59
N ASN A 6 -1.96 3.19 -9.39
CA ASN A 6 -2.58 2.73 -8.14
C ASN A 6 -3.78 3.57 -7.66
N ILE A 7 -3.93 4.81 -8.11
CA ILE A 7 -5.07 5.66 -7.71
C ILE A 7 -6.40 5.18 -8.32
N PHE A 8 -6.38 4.33 -9.35
CA PHE A 8 -7.58 3.81 -10.05
C PHE A 8 -7.83 2.29 -9.88
N LEU A 9 -7.03 1.60 -9.07
CA LEU A 9 -6.92 0.13 -9.06
C LEU A 9 -7.98 -0.63 -8.22
N PHE A 10 -9.16 -0.04 -7.99
CA PHE A 10 -10.29 -0.78 -7.41
C PHE A 10 -11.21 -1.43 -8.45
N LEU A 11 -10.92 -1.18 -9.73
CA LEU A 11 -11.66 -1.73 -10.86
C LEU A 11 -10.80 -2.75 -11.62
N PRO A 12 -11.39 -3.83 -12.18
CA PRO A 12 -10.68 -4.74 -13.06
C PRO A 12 -10.06 -3.96 -14.24
N ALA A 13 -8.93 -4.44 -14.78
CA ALA A 13 -8.08 -3.70 -15.73
C ALA A 13 -8.85 -3.02 -16.88
N ASN A 14 -9.86 -3.68 -17.43
CA ASN A 14 -10.70 -3.14 -18.50
C ASN A 14 -11.59 -1.97 -18.03
N SER A 15 -12.14 -2.05 -16.82
CA SER A 15 -12.96 -1.00 -16.21
C SER A 15 -12.12 0.19 -15.72
N ALA A 16 -10.89 -0.06 -15.26
CA ALA A 16 -9.95 0.99 -14.89
C ALA A 16 -9.52 1.82 -16.12
N ALA A 17 -9.26 1.17 -17.27
CA ALA A 17 -8.92 1.84 -18.51
C ALA A 17 -10.06 2.75 -19.01
N ALA A 18 -11.31 2.24 -19.03
CA ALA A 18 -12.48 3.02 -19.42
C ALA A 18 -12.75 4.20 -18.46
N GLY A 19 -12.62 3.98 -17.15
CA GLY A 19 -12.78 5.03 -16.14
C GLY A 19 -11.71 6.12 -16.24
N THR A 20 -10.46 5.74 -16.52
CA THR A 20 -9.35 6.69 -16.70
C THR A 20 -9.58 7.60 -17.90
N GLY A 21 -10.03 7.04 -19.03
CA GLY A 21 -10.39 7.83 -20.20
C GLY A 21 -11.50 8.84 -19.90
N GLY A 22 -12.58 8.41 -19.24
CA GLY A 22 -13.67 9.29 -18.85
C GLY A 22 -13.23 10.44 -17.93
N ILE A 23 -12.36 10.16 -16.96
CA ILE A 23 -11.83 11.19 -16.04
C ILE A 23 -10.86 12.12 -16.75
N TRP A 24 -10.04 11.61 -17.66
CA TRP A 24 -9.19 12.44 -18.50
C TRP A 24 -10.03 13.42 -19.34
N PHE A 25 -11.08 12.94 -20.01
CA PHE A 25 -12.01 13.82 -20.73
C PHE A 25 -12.69 14.84 -19.81
N LEU A 26 -13.19 14.40 -18.65
CA LEU A 26 -13.85 15.26 -17.67
C LEU A 26 -12.91 16.37 -17.16
N SER A 27 -11.65 16.04 -16.93
CA SER A 27 -10.64 16.98 -16.47
C SER A 27 -10.22 18.01 -17.53
N TYR A 28 -10.50 17.74 -18.82
CA TYR A 28 -10.29 18.68 -19.91
C TYR A 28 -11.49 19.63 -20.12
N LEU A 29 -12.71 19.23 -19.74
CA LEU A 29 -13.91 20.07 -19.93
C LEU A 29 -13.81 21.50 -19.37
N PRO A 30 -13.21 21.76 -18.18
CA PRO A 30 -13.10 23.12 -17.68
C PRO A 30 -12.29 24.04 -18.61
N TYR A 31 -11.33 23.51 -19.38
CA TYR A 31 -10.55 24.30 -20.33
C TYR A 31 -11.43 24.96 -21.40
N ALA A 32 -12.47 24.26 -21.88
CA ALA A 32 -13.41 24.81 -22.87
C ALA A 32 -14.17 26.05 -22.36
N PHE A 33 -14.36 26.17 -21.05
CA PHE A 33 -14.97 27.34 -20.41
C PHE A 33 -13.97 28.43 -20.04
N ILE A 34 -12.71 28.06 -19.81
CA ILE A 34 -11.63 28.98 -19.44
C ILE A 34 -11.08 29.69 -20.68
N GLN A 35 -10.94 28.99 -21.81
CA GLN A 35 -10.33 29.54 -23.03
C GLN A 35 -10.97 30.87 -23.49
N PRO A 36 -12.31 31.02 -23.56
CA PRO A 36 -12.93 32.30 -23.98
C PRO A 36 -12.77 33.42 -22.94
N ARG A 37 -12.43 33.09 -21.69
CA ARG A 37 -12.30 34.03 -20.58
C ARG A 37 -10.84 34.30 -20.21
N TYR A 38 -9.90 33.73 -20.94
CA TYR A 38 -8.47 33.81 -20.63
C TYR A 38 -7.97 35.25 -20.43
N GLU A 39 -8.42 36.18 -21.26
CA GLU A 39 -8.00 37.59 -21.21
C GLU A 39 -8.56 38.35 -20.01
N THR A 40 -9.70 37.93 -19.45
CA THR A 40 -10.33 38.61 -18.30
C THR A 40 -9.89 38.03 -16.96
N MET A 41 -9.13 36.93 -16.96
CA MET A 41 -8.69 36.23 -15.75
C MET A 41 -7.38 36.79 -15.19
N THR A 42 -7.31 36.89 -13.86
CA THR A 42 -6.10 37.28 -13.14
C THR A 42 -5.03 36.18 -13.18
N ARG A 43 -3.76 36.54 -13.00
CA ARG A 43 -2.63 35.60 -12.94
C ARG A 43 -2.84 34.48 -11.91
N VAL A 44 -3.37 34.81 -10.73
CA VAL A 44 -3.65 33.82 -9.67
C VAL A 44 -4.75 32.85 -10.10
N ALA A 45 -5.79 33.33 -10.78
CA ALA A 45 -6.84 32.46 -11.30
C ALA A 45 -6.29 31.51 -12.38
N LYS A 46 -5.42 32.00 -13.28
CA LYS A 46 -4.73 31.17 -14.28
C LYS A 46 -3.88 30.08 -13.61
N LEU A 47 -3.04 30.46 -12.63
CA LEU A 47 -2.23 29.52 -11.84
C LEU A 47 -3.08 28.48 -11.10
N ALA A 48 -4.21 28.89 -10.50
CA ALA A 48 -5.12 27.98 -9.80
C ALA A 48 -5.73 26.96 -10.76
N THR A 49 -6.10 27.37 -11.98
CA THR A 49 -6.60 26.45 -13.01
C THR A 49 -5.53 25.48 -13.50
N CYS A 50 -4.25 25.86 -13.46
CA CYS A 50 -3.13 24.99 -13.80
C CYS A 50 -2.94 23.81 -12.83
N MET A 51 -3.52 23.84 -11.62
CA MET A 51 -3.49 22.69 -10.70
C MET A 51 -4.14 21.42 -11.26
N LEU A 52 -4.98 21.58 -12.29
CA LEU A 52 -5.38 20.48 -13.15
C LEU A 52 -4.38 20.39 -14.29
N HIS A 53 -3.48 19.41 -14.24
CA HIS A 53 -2.39 19.24 -15.20
C HIS A 53 -2.83 19.34 -16.68
N ASN A 54 -4.02 18.83 -17.03
CA ASN A 54 -4.55 18.93 -18.40
C ASN A 54 -4.85 20.37 -18.84
N ILE A 55 -5.29 21.23 -17.92
CA ILE A 55 -5.50 22.66 -18.18
C ILE A 55 -4.16 23.38 -18.25
N GLY A 56 -3.22 23.05 -17.36
CA GLY A 56 -1.84 23.58 -17.41
C GLY A 56 -1.18 23.31 -18.76
N LEU A 57 -1.34 22.09 -19.30
CA LEU A 57 -0.83 21.72 -20.62
C LEU A 57 -1.51 22.50 -21.75
N ALA A 58 -2.84 22.65 -21.69
CA ALA A 58 -3.58 23.39 -22.70
C ALA A 58 -3.23 24.89 -22.72
N LEU A 59 -3.10 25.53 -21.54
CA LEU A 59 -2.65 26.92 -21.42
C LEU A 59 -1.19 27.10 -21.87
N GLY A 60 -0.31 26.15 -21.55
CA GLY A 60 1.07 26.15 -22.05
C GLY A 60 1.15 26.05 -23.58
N ALA A 61 0.33 25.17 -24.18
CA ALA A 61 0.24 25.07 -25.64
C ALA A 61 -0.32 26.35 -26.28
N GLN A 62 -1.33 26.98 -25.65
CA GLN A 62 -1.87 28.26 -26.11
C GLN A 62 -0.82 29.38 -26.05
N LEU A 63 -0.02 29.45 -24.98
CA LEU A 63 1.10 30.40 -24.87
C LEU A 63 2.13 30.19 -25.98
N ILE A 64 2.50 28.93 -26.26
CA ILE A 64 3.41 28.60 -27.37
C ILE A 64 2.85 29.12 -28.70
N GLY A 65 1.57 28.85 -28.98
CA GLY A 65 0.91 29.32 -30.20
C GLY A 65 0.85 30.85 -30.30
N MET A 66 0.70 31.57 -29.18
CA MET A 66 0.74 33.04 -29.17
C MET A 66 2.15 33.60 -29.43
N PHE A 67 3.20 32.97 -28.92
CA PHE A 67 4.60 33.34 -29.24
C PHE A 67 4.95 33.07 -30.71
N GLU A 68 4.42 31.97 -31.27
CA GLU A 68 4.58 31.65 -32.69
C GLU A 68 3.81 32.63 -33.58
N GLY A 69 2.57 32.99 -33.21
CA GLY A 69 1.77 33.99 -33.92
C GLY A 69 2.39 35.39 -33.96
N LYS A 70 3.27 35.72 -32.99
CA LYS A 70 4.07 36.96 -32.99
C LYS A 70 5.35 36.88 -33.84
N GLY A 71 5.68 35.72 -34.40
CA GLY A 71 6.85 35.51 -35.26
C GLY A 71 8.19 35.39 -34.51
N THR A 72 8.20 35.42 -33.17
CA THR A 72 9.42 35.24 -32.36
C THR A 72 9.64 33.78 -31.95
N GLY A 73 8.56 33.01 -31.83
CA GLY A 73 8.59 31.65 -31.30
C GLY A 73 8.95 31.62 -29.81
N LEU A 74 8.77 30.46 -29.16
CA LEU A 74 9.17 30.31 -27.76
C LEU A 74 10.68 30.04 -27.66
N GLN A 75 11.44 31.01 -27.17
CA GLN A 75 12.87 30.87 -26.91
C GLN A 75 13.18 30.74 -25.41
N TRP A 76 14.28 30.06 -25.07
CA TRP A 76 14.75 29.86 -23.68
C TRP A 76 14.92 31.17 -22.88
N SER A 77 15.35 32.24 -23.56
CA SER A 77 15.50 33.58 -22.97
C SER A 77 14.16 34.26 -22.65
N MET A 78 13.07 33.83 -23.29
CA MET A 78 11.74 34.46 -23.21
C MET A 78 10.78 33.73 -22.26
N PHE A 79 11.21 32.65 -21.59
CA PHE A 79 10.34 31.87 -20.69
C PHE A 79 9.74 32.67 -19.53
N ASN A 80 10.49 33.65 -19.04
CA ASN A 80 10.08 34.51 -17.93
C ASN A 80 9.48 35.84 -18.40
N GLN A 81 9.27 36.01 -19.71
CA GLN A 81 8.70 37.21 -20.28
C GLN A 81 7.21 37.01 -20.55
N ALA A 82 6.43 38.01 -20.17
CA ALA A 82 5.00 38.10 -20.49
C ALA A 82 4.78 38.35 -21.99
N ILE A 83 3.75 37.74 -22.56
CA ILE A 83 3.42 37.90 -23.98
C ILE A 83 2.79 39.26 -24.24
N SER A 84 1.88 39.73 -23.39
CA SER A 84 1.17 41.02 -23.53
C SER A 84 1.49 41.93 -22.34
N VAL A 85 1.40 43.24 -22.54
CA VAL A 85 1.55 44.24 -21.45
C VAL A 85 0.43 44.08 -20.42
N ASP A 86 -0.73 43.57 -20.86
CA ASP A 86 -1.92 43.35 -20.03
C ASP A 86 -1.96 41.96 -19.36
N ASP A 87 -1.06 41.03 -19.73
CA ASP A 87 -1.07 39.67 -19.19
C ASP A 87 0.29 39.25 -18.62
N ASN A 88 0.37 39.12 -17.30
CA ASN A 88 1.58 38.77 -16.56
C ASN A 88 1.83 37.25 -16.45
N PHE A 89 1.08 36.42 -17.16
CA PHE A 89 1.24 34.97 -17.15
C PHE A 89 2.37 34.52 -18.09
N THR A 90 3.30 33.72 -17.57
CA THR A 90 4.52 33.32 -18.29
C THR A 90 4.60 31.82 -18.50
N MET A 91 5.47 31.36 -19.41
CA MET A 91 5.74 29.92 -19.57
C MET A 91 6.47 29.33 -18.35
N ALA A 92 7.28 30.14 -17.66
CA ALA A 92 7.91 29.74 -16.40
C ALA A 92 6.86 29.39 -15.33
N ASP A 93 5.78 30.17 -15.22
CA ASP A 93 4.67 29.91 -14.30
C ASP A 93 4.02 28.53 -14.56
N VAL A 94 3.79 28.17 -15.84
CA VAL A 94 3.24 26.86 -16.22
C VAL A 94 4.17 25.71 -15.83
N ILE A 95 5.47 25.86 -16.11
CA ILE A 95 6.47 24.83 -15.77
C ILE A 95 6.59 24.64 -14.27
N ILE A 96 6.64 25.73 -13.49
CA ILE A 96 6.69 25.67 -12.02
C ILE A 96 5.44 24.94 -11.49
N MET A 97 4.25 25.25 -12.03
CA MET A 97 3.03 24.57 -11.64
C MET A 97 3.05 23.06 -11.96
N PHE A 98 3.65 22.64 -13.07
CA PHE A 98 3.82 21.20 -13.35
C PHE A 98 4.68 20.48 -12.32
N TYR A 99 5.76 21.12 -11.84
CA TYR A 99 6.56 20.54 -10.76
C TYR A 99 5.78 20.47 -9.45
N VAL A 100 4.99 21.50 -9.14
CA VAL A 100 4.11 21.51 -7.96
C VAL A 100 3.09 20.37 -8.05
N ASP A 101 2.41 20.21 -9.19
CA ASP A 101 1.45 19.14 -9.42
C ASP A 101 2.08 17.76 -9.32
N ALA A 102 3.29 17.57 -9.86
CA ALA A 102 4.02 16.32 -9.75
C ALA A 102 4.29 15.92 -8.28
N VAL A 103 4.68 16.89 -7.44
CA VAL A 103 4.89 16.66 -6.00
C VAL A 103 3.57 16.37 -5.31
N ILE A 104 2.50 17.13 -5.59
CA ILE A 104 1.18 16.93 -4.99
C ILE A 104 0.64 15.55 -5.35
N TYR A 105 0.68 15.15 -6.62
CA TYR A 105 0.21 13.83 -7.05
C TYR A 105 1.06 12.70 -6.51
N LEU A 106 2.37 12.90 -6.34
CA LEU A 106 3.25 11.93 -5.68
C LEU A 106 2.84 11.73 -4.21
N LEU A 107 2.64 12.82 -3.46
CA LEU A 107 2.21 12.75 -2.07
C LEU A 107 0.81 12.13 -1.94
N LEU A 108 -0.11 12.48 -2.83
CA LEU A 108 -1.44 11.90 -2.88
C LEU A 108 -1.40 10.40 -3.19
N ALA A 109 -0.56 9.97 -4.14
CA ALA A 109 -0.38 8.57 -4.47
C ALA A 109 0.17 7.79 -3.27
N LEU A 110 1.23 8.29 -2.63
CA LEU A 110 1.79 7.67 -1.41
C LEU A 110 0.77 7.61 -0.26
N TYR A 111 -0.07 8.64 -0.13
CA TYR A 111 -1.12 8.67 0.88
C TYR A 111 -2.21 7.61 0.62
N ILE A 112 -2.71 7.53 -0.62
CA ILE A 112 -3.76 6.58 -1.01
C ILE A 112 -3.26 5.14 -0.92
N GLU A 113 -2.03 4.84 -1.35
CA GLU A 113 -1.46 3.49 -1.26
C GLU A 113 -1.37 2.99 0.19
N ASN A 114 -1.10 3.88 1.14
CA ASN A 114 -1.01 3.50 2.56
C ASN A 114 -2.37 3.29 3.22
N ILE A 115 -3.40 4.06 2.81
CA ILE A 115 -4.75 3.94 3.36
C ILE A 115 -5.49 2.76 2.74
N TRP A 116 -5.25 2.53 1.45
CA TRP A 116 -6.00 1.56 0.68
C TRP A 116 -5.05 0.67 -0.13
N PRO A 117 -4.41 -0.31 0.51
CA PRO A 117 -3.35 -1.15 -0.10
C PRO A 117 -3.87 -2.13 -1.18
N GLY A 118 -5.12 -2.02 -1.61
CA GLY A 118 -5.72 -2.89 -2.62
C GLY A 118 -6.12 -4.25 -2.05
N GLN A 119 -5.76 -5.33 -2.74
CA GLN A 119 -6.19 -6.70 -2.41
C GLN A 119 -5.43 -7.34 -1.25
N TYR A 120 -4.21 -6.88 -0.97
CA TYR A 120 -3.32 -7.46 0.03
C TYR A 120 -2.69 -6.36 0.88
N GLY A 121 -2.53 -6.64 2.17
CA GLY A 121 -1.91 -5.74 3.13
C GLY A 121 -2.91 -5.13 4.11
N ILE A 122 -2.36 -4.55 5.16
CA ILE A 122 -3.13 -4.01 6.28
C ILE A 122 -3.29 -2.51 6.06
N PRO A 123 -4.52 -1.99 5.92
CA PRO A 123 -4.76 -0.58 5.70
C PRO A 123 -4.31 0.22 6.92
N LYS A 124 -3.59 1.32 6.69
CA LYS A 124 -3.25 2.26 7.76
C LYS A 124 -4.42 3.21 8.02
N SER A 125 -4.49 3.73 9.24
CA SER A 125 -5.48 4.74 9.63
C SER A 125 -5.35 6.00 8.76
N ILE A 126 -6.47 6.62 8.39
CA ILE A 126 -6.53 7.84 7.54
C ILE A 126 -5.64 8.95 8.11
N PHE A 127 -5.58 9.09 9.43
CA PHE A 127 -4.78 10.11 10.11
C PHE A 127 -3.36 9.65 10.47
N TYR A 128 -2.83 8.56 9.87
CA TYR A 128 -1.49 8.07 10.19
C TYR A 128 -0.36 9.10 10.02
N PRO A 129 -0.33 10.01 9.01
CA PRO A 129 0.82 10.90 8.85
C PRO A 129 0.93 11.91 10.00
N PHE A 130 -0.17 12.19 10.70
CA PHE A 130 -0.22 13.09 11.86
C PHE A 130 0.07 12.37 13.19
N LYS A 131 0.19 11.03 13.19
CA LYS A 131 0.51 10.27 14.40
C LYS A 131 2.03 10.24 14.60
N LEU A 132 2.49 10.82 15.70
CA LEU A 132 3.92 10.83 16.07
C LEU A 132 4.52 9.41 16.21
N SER A 133 3.67 8.41 16.50
CA SER A 133 4.03 7.00 16.55
C SER A 133 4.47 6.42 15.20
N TYR A 134 4.05 7.01 14.08
CA TYR A 134 4.48 6.60 12.75
C TYR A 134 5.94 6.98 12.51
N TRP A 135 6.29 8.23 12.81
CA TRP A 135 7.63 8.78 12.56
C TRP A 135 8.68 8.29 13.57
N ARG A 136 8.28 8.00 14.81
CA ARG A 136 9.20 7.53 15.87
C ARG A 136 9.43 6.02 15.88
N GLY A 137 8.76 5.27 15.01
CA GLY A 137 8.81 3.81 15.02
C GLY A 137 8.18 3.21 16.28
N TYR A 138 7.87 1.93 16.20
CA TYR A 138 7.24 1.20 17.29
C TYR A 138 8.30 0.72 18.29
N THR A 139 8.16 1.11 19.56
CA THR A 139 9.13 0.78 20.63
C THR A 139 8.74 -0.54 21.31
N LYS A 140 9.65 -1.53 21.32
CA LYS A 140 9.47 -2.87 21.94
C LYS A 140 8.88 -2.85 23.36
N SER A 141 9.15 -1.79 24.13
CA SER A 141 8.70 -1.67 25.54
C SER A 141 7.18 -1.68 25.72
N LYS A 142 6.39 -1.30 24.71
CA LYS A 142 4.92 -1.26 24.82
C LYS A 142 4.25 -2.62 24.63
N VAL A 143 4.93 -3.57 23.97
CA VAL A 143 4.41 -4.93 23.73
C VAL A 143 4.50 -5.77 24.96
N GLN A 144 5.58 -5.62 25.73
CA GLN A 144 5.80 -6.41 26.93
C GLN A 144 4.71 -6.15 27.99
N GLN A 145 4.29 -4.90 28.15
CA GLN A 145 3.16 -4.55 29.04
C GLN A 145 1.80 -5.07 28.54
N VAL A 146 1.54 -5.04 27.23
CA VAL A 146 0.28 -5.57 26.67
C VAL A 146 0.24 -7.09 26.76
N ASN A 147 1.37 -7.78 26.53
CA ASN A 147 1.48 -9.22 26.65
C ASN A 147 1.23 -9.72 28.09
N GLU A 148 1.70 -9.01 29.11
CA GLU A 148 1.44 -9.36 30.51
C GLU A 148 -0.05 -9.30 30.86
N VAL A 149 -0.74 -8.22 30.49
CA VAL A 149 -2.18 -8.03 30.74
C VAL A 149 -3.03 -9.04 29.97
N ILE A 150 -2.68 -9.33 28.71
CA ILE A 150 -3.43 -10.28 27.89
C ILE A 150 -3.25 -11.71 28.39
N ASN A 151 -2.03 -12.12 28.75
CA ASN A 151 -1.78 -13.46 29.30
C ASN A 151 -2.54 -13.71 30.61
N GLU A 152 -2.77 -12.66 31.42
CA GLU A 152 -3.57 -12.75 32.64
C GLU A 152 -5.06 -13.00 32.35
N SER A 153 -5.60 -12.38 31.29
CA SER A 153 -7.00 -12.59 30.84
C SER A 153 -7.26 -13.98 30.22
N TYR A 154 -6.28 -14.57 29.53
CA TYR A 154 -6.38 -15.95 29.02
C TYR A 154 -6.37 -17.00 30.13
N ARG A 155 -5.59 -16.76 31.19
CA ARG A 155 -5.51 -17.65 32.36
C ARG A 155 -6.82 -17.71 33.15
N THR A 156 -7.61 -16.63 33.13
CA THR A 156 -8.87 -16.55 33.88
C THR A 156 -10.06 -17.14 33.13
N GLY A 157 -9.95 -17.35 31.81
CA GLY A 157 -11.05 -17.84 30.95
C GLY A 157 -10.98 -19.33 30.57
N SER A 158 -9.95 -20.07 30.95
CA SER A 158 -9.78 -21.47 30.52
C SER A 158 -10.66 -22.43 31.34
N THR A 159 -11.93 -22.53 30.97
CA THR A 159 -12.77 -23.68 31.36
C THR A 159 -12.18 -24.92 30.69
N SER A 160 -11.61 -25.81 31.50
CA SER A 160 -10.97 -27.07 31.12
C SER A 160 -11.95 -27.95 30.32
N SER A 161 -11.81 -27.92 28.99
CA SER A 161 -12.38 -28.92 28.10
C SER A 161 -11.25 -29.80 27.59
N ASN A 162 -11.47 -31.13 27.54
CA ASN A 162 -10.48 -32.15 27.16
C ASN A 162 -9.93 -32.02 25.72
N ALA A 163 -10.25 -30.95 25.00
CA ALA A 163 -9.84 -30.67 23.63
C ALA A 163 -8.64 -29.71 23.54
N PHE A 164 -8.17 -29.13 24.64
CA PHE A 164 -7.05 -28.18 24.64
C PHE A 164 -5.83 -28.74 25.39
N GLU A 165 -4.67 -28.65 24.74
CA GLU A 165 -3.39 -28.93 25.37
C GLU A 165 -3.04 -27.82 26.37
N SER A 166 -2.43 -28.18 27.50
CA SER A 166 -1.90 -27.21 28.46
C SER A 166 -0.83 -26.34 27.83
N THR A 167 -0.79 -25.05 28.19
CA THR A 167 0.25 -24.14 27.72
C THR A 167 1.65 -24.63 28.13
N PRO A 168 2.55 -24.96 27.19
CA PRO A 168 3.91 -25.36 27.50
C PRO A 168 4.66 -24.23 28.21
N THR A 169 5.28 -24.54 29.35
CA THR A 169 5.98 -23.55 30.20
C THR A 169 7.39 -23.24 29.69
N ASP A 170 7.98 -24.16 28.91
CA ASP A 170 9.40 -24.10 28.50
C ASP A 170 9.61 -23.57 27.08
N LYS A 171 8.55 -23.13 26.37
CA LYS A 171 8.67 -22.67 24.98
C LYS A 171 8.30 -21.20 24.85
N GLU A 172 9.13 -20.48 24.09
CA GLU A 172 8.86 -19.09 23.72
C GLU A 172 7.69 -19.00 22.72
N LEU A 173 6.84 -17.99 22.92
CA LEU A 173 5.72 -17.68 22.03
C LEU A 173 6.24 -17.11 20.71
N GLY A 174 5.92 -17.80 19.61
CA GLY A 174 6.22 -17.36 18.25
C GLY A 174 5.09 -16.54 17.64
N VAL A 175 3.86 -17.06 17.65
CA VAL A 175 2.66 -16.37 17.16
C VAL A 175 1.52 -16.53 18.16
N GLN A 176 0.84 -15.44 18.47
CA GLN A 176 -0.30 -15.39 19.36
C GLN A 176 -1.48 -14.74 18.65
N LEU A 177 -2.60 -15.46 18.57
CA LEU A 177 -3.88 -14.94 18.08
C LEU A 177 -4.80 -14.71 19.28
N ILE A 178 -5.33 -13.49 19.38
CA ILE A 178 -6.17 -13.05 20.49
C ILE A 178 -7.54 -12.64 19.97
N ASN A 179 -8.55 -13.48 20.21
CA ASN A 179 -9.96 -13.26 19.86
C ASN A 179 -10.14 -12.83 18.39
N VAL A 180 -9.36 -13.43 17.49
CA VAL A 180 -9.26 -12.99 16.10
C VAL A 180 -10.49 -13.39 15.32
N SER A 181 -11.11 -12.41 14.65
CA SER A 181 -12.30 -12.62 13.83
C SER A 181 -12.12 -12.02 12.45
N LYS A 182 -12.73 -12.66 11.44
CA LYS A 182 -12.78 -12.16 10.07
C LYS A 182 -14.17 -12.29 9.48
N THR A 183 -14.75 -11.15 9.15
CA THR A 183 -16.04 -11.04 8.48
C THR A 183 -15.88 -10.34 7.15
N TYR A 184 -16.37 -10.97 6.08
CA TYR A 184 -16.43 -10.38 4.75
C TYR A 184 -17.83 -9.79 4.54
N SER A 185 -17.90 -8.46 4.49
CA SER A 185 -19.11 -7.71 4.16
C SER A 185 -19.10 -7.28 2.70
N PHE A 186 -20.17 -7.54 1.96
CA PHE A 186 -20.31 -7.13 0.56
C PHE A 186 -21.21 -5.89 0.48
N LEU A 187 -20.62 -4.69 0.36
CA LEU A 187 -21.38 -3.44 0.36
C LEU A 187 -22.27 -3.25 -0.88
N PHE A 188 -21.89 -3.85 -2.01
CA PHE A 188 -22.54 -3.64 -3.32
C PHE A 188 -23.20 -4.90 -3.91
N LYS A 189 -23.32 -5.98 -3.13
CA LYS A 189 -24.05 -7.20 -3.52
C LYS A 189 -25.01 -7.56 -2.42
N SER A 190 -26.24 -7.96 -2.75
CA SER A 190 -27.25 -8.50 -1.83
C SER A 190 -26.88 -9.87 -1.24
N ARG A 191 -25.59 -10.10 -0.95
CA ARG A 191 -25.09 -11.32 -0.33
C ARG A 191 -24.92 -11.08 1.17
N PRO A 192 -25.32 -12.04 2.01
CA PRO A 192 -25.11 -11.93 3.44
C PRO A 192 -23.61 -11.87 3.78
N SER A 193 -23.28 -11.18 4.86
CA SER A 193 -21.91 -11.14 5.39
C SER A 193 -21.45 -12.54 5.79
N VAL A 194 -20.25 -12.94 5.37
CA VAL A 194 -19.70 -14.26 5.67
C VAL A 194 -18.68 -14.13 6.80
N HIS A 195 -18.92 -14.85 7.90
CA HIS A 195 -18.00 -14.95 9.03
C HIS A 195 -17.02 -16.09 8.73
N ALA A 196 -15.83 -15.75 8.25
CA ALA A 196 -14.83 -16.72 7.82
C ALA A 196 -14.01 -17.28 9.00
N VAL A 197 -13.81 -16.47 10.05
CA VAL A 197 -13.17 -16.85 11.30
C VAL A 197 -13.91 -16.12 12.43
N SER A 198 -14.26 -16.82 13.51
CA SER A 198 -15.00 -16.24 14.62
C SER A 198 -14.29 -16.52 15.94
N ASN A 199 -13.81 -15.47 16.58
CA ASN A 199 -13.20 -15.47 17.91
C ASN A 199 -12.10 -16.53 18.13
N LEU A 200 -11.18 -16.66 17.17
CA LEU A 200 -10.09 -17.62 17.22
C LEU A 200 -8.98 -17.12 18.16
N SER A 201 -8.73 -17.89 19.21
CA SER A 201 -7.61 -17.67 20.13
C SER A 201 -6.69 -18.88 20.15
N MET A 202 -5.42 -18.70 19.81
CA MET A 202 -4.44 -19.78 19.88
C MET A 202 -3.01 -19.24 19.98
N ASN A 203 -2.15 -20.06 20.58
CA ASN A 203 -0.72 -19.79 20.74
C ASN A 203 0.08 -20.81 19.93
N ILE A 204 1.08 -20.33 19.19
CA ILE A 204 2.05 -21.11 18.42
C ILE A 204 3.43 -20.80 18.98
N TYR A 205 4.18 -21.84 19.29
CA TYR A 205 5.47 -21.72 19.98
C TYR A 205 6.66 -21.92 19.03
N ASN A 206 7.79 -21.30 19.38
CA ASN A 206 9.02 -21.44 18.61
C ASN A 206 9.49 -22.91 18.57
N GLY A 207 9.98 -23.35 17.41
CA GLY A 207 10.43 -24.73 17.20
C GLY A 207 9.30 -25.78 17.13
N GLN A 208 8.03 -25.38 17.07
CA GLN A 208 6.90 -26.30 16.93
C GLN A 208 6.35 -26.31 15.50
N LEU A 209 6.10 -27.51 14.97
CA LEU A 209 5.31 -27.68 13.76
C LEU A 209 3.82 -27.63 14.11
N THR A 210 3.12 -26.63 13.58
CA THR A 210 1.67 -26.46 13.80
C THR A 210 0.93 -26.69 12.49
N ALA A 211 -0.08 -27.55 12.51
CA ALA A 211 -0.94 -27.81 11.36
C ALA A 211 -2.38 -27.40 11.65
N LEU A 212 -3.00 -26.66 10.72
CA LEU A 212 -4.42 -26.31 10.78
C LEU A 212 -5.21 -27.28 9.89
N LEU A 213 -6.02 -28.15 10.51
CA LEU A 213 -6.86 -29.12 9.80
C LEU A 213 -8.35 -28.78 9.94
N GLY A 214 -9.13 -29.10 8.91
CA GLY A 214 -10.57 -28.84 8.86
C GLY A 214 -11.11 -28.94 7.44
N HIS A 215 -12.44 -28.94 7.28
CA HIS A 215 -13.10 -29.03 5.97
C HIS A 215 -12.86 -27.78 5.10
N ASN A 216 -13.17 -27.86 3.81
CA ASN A 216 -13.12 -26.71 2.90
C ASN A 216 -14.11 -25.64 3.36
N GLY A 217 -13.66 -24.38 3.44
CA GLY A 217 -14.47 -23.28 3.97
C GLY A 217 -14.38 -23.07 5.49
N ALA A 218 -13.65 -23.91 6.24
CA ALA A 218 -13.48 -23.74 7.70
C ALA A 218 -12.63 -22.52 8.13
N GLY A 219 -12.15 -21.69 7.20
CA GLY A 219 -11.37 -20.50 7.52
C GLY A 219 -9.84 -20.68 7.57
N LYS A 220 -9.30 -21.89 7.33
CA LYS A 220 -7.84 -22.18 7.39
C LYS A 220 -6.96 -21.18 6.60
N SER A 221 -7.23 -21.03 5.31
CA SER A 221 -6.49 -20.10 4.45
C SER A 221 -6.69 -18.64 4.86
N THR A 222 -7.85 -18.30 5.44
CA THR A 222 -8.14 -16.98 5.98
C THR A 222 -7.28 -16.72 7.22
N THR A 223 -7.18 -17.68 8.15
CA THR A 223 -6.34 -17.60 9.33
C THR A 223 -4.87 -17.42 8.96
N ILE A 224 -4.35 -18.23 8.03
CA ILE A 224 -2.94 -18.10 7.56
C ILE A 224 -2.71 -16.75 6.88
N SER A 225 -3.66 -16.28 6.06
CA SER A 225 -3.57 -14.95 5.42
C SER A 225 -3.57 -13.80 6.43
N MET A 226 -4.27 -13.95 7.56
CA MET A 226 -4.23 -12.96 8.64
C MET A 226 -2.90 -12.98 9.40
N ILE A 227 -2.40 -14.17 9.75
CA ILE A 227 -1.09 -14.32 10.42
C ILE A 227 0.06 -13.77 9.57
N THR A 228 -0.01 -13.92 8.25
CA THR A 228 1.01 -13.42 7.34
C THR A 228 0.83 -11.96 6.94
N GLY A 229 -0.21 -11.29 7.44
CA GLY A 229 -0.50 -9.89 7.15
C GLY A 229 -0.93 -9.61 5.71
N LEU A 230 -1.36 -10.64 4.97
CA LEU A 230 -1.97 -10.49 3.65
C LEU A 230 -3.38 -9.89 3.76
N ILE A 231 -4.12 -10.25 4.79
CA ILE A 231 -5.49 -9.78 5.03
C ILE A 231 -5.58 -9.26 6.47
N PRO A 232 -6.12 -8.06 6.73
CA PRO A 232 -6.30 -7.59 8.09
C PRO A 232 -7.42 -8.37 8.81
N PRO A 233 -7.28 -8.66 10.12
CA PRO A 233 -8.41 -9.15 10.91
C PRO A 233 -9.53 -8.09 10.96
N THR A 234 -10.78 -8.53 11.11
CA THR A 234 -11.92 -7.63 11.36
C THR A 234 -11.96 -7.22 12.83
N ASP A 235 -11.61 -8.13 13.73
CA ASP A 235 -11.49 -7.90 15.16
C ASP A 235 -10.41 -8.80 15.77
N GLY A 236 -9.95 -8.45 16.96
CA GLY A 236 -8.88 -9.14 17.68
C GLY A 236 -7.47 -8.68 17.29
N GLN A 237 -6.47 -9.35 17.86
CA GLN A 237 -5.05 -8.99 17.71
C GLN A 237 -4.20 -10.20 17.35
N ILE A 238 -3.17 -9.98 16.52
CA ILE A 238 -2.18 -11.01 16.18
C ILE A 238 -0.79 -10.47 16.48
N ILE A 239 -0.05 -11.21 17.30
CA ILE A 239 1.29 -10.85 17.76
C ILE A 239 2.26 -11.91 17.26
N VAL A 240 3.34 -11.49 16.60
CA VAL A 240 4.39 -12.36 16.07
C VAL A 240 5.72 -11.94 16.66
N ASN A 241 6.39 -12.82 17.42
CA ASN A 241 7.65 -12.54 18.11
C ASN A 241 7.63 -11.20 18.88
N GLY A 242 6.50 -10.90 19.54
CA GLY A 242 6.31 -9.65 20.27
C GLY A 242 6.13 -8.42 19.37
N PHE A 243 5.72 -8.57 18.12
CA PHE A 243 5.30 -7.48 17.25
C PHE A 243 3.84 -7.65 16.86
N ASP A 244 3.01 -6.66 17.13
CA ASP A 244 1.63 -6.63 16.65
C ASP A 244 1.60 -6.36 15.14
N ILE A 245 0.89 -7.23 14.41
CA ILE A 245 0.72 -7.19 12.97
C ILE A 245 0.09 -5.87 12.50
N ALA A 246 -0.83 -5.29 13.26
CA ALA A 246 -1.52 -4.06 12.88
C ALA A 246 -0.60 -2.82 12.95
N THR A 247 0.40 -2.84 13.83
CA THR A 247 1.26 -1.67 14.12
C THR A 247 2.68 -1.81 13.60
N SER A 248 3.21 -3.04 13.52
CA SER A 248 4.62 -3.34 13.27
C SER A 248 4.84 -4.34 12.13
N MET A 249 4.03 -4.26 11.07
CA MET A 249 4.05 -5.24 9.98
C MET A 249 5.42 -5.38 9.29
N ASP A 250 6.19 -4.30 9.18
CA ASP A 250 7.52 -4.36 8.54
C ASP A 250 8.49 -5.28 9.30
N ASN A 251 8.47 -5.22 10.64
CA ASN A 251 9.25 -6.14 11.48
C ASN A 251 8.76 -7.57 11.34
N VAL A 252 7.43 -7.77 11.31
CA VAL A 252 6.83 -9.10 11.15
C VAL A 252 7.19 -9.71 9.78
N ARG A 253 7.22 -8.92 8.70
CA ARG A 253 7.60 -9.39 7.34
C ARG A 253 9.06 -9.81 7.23
N ASN A 254 9.95 -9.25 8.04
CA ASN A 254 11.35 -9.67 8.08
C ASN A 254 11.52 -11.02 8.79
N ILE A 255 10.61 -11.36 9.71
CA ILE A 255 10.66 -12.57 10.52
C ILE A 255 9.89 -13.73 9.87
N LEU A 256 8.75 -13.44 9.23
CA LEU A 256 7.88 -14.47 8.66
C LEU A 256 8.17 -14.73 7.17
N GLY A 257 8.20 -16.02 6.81
CA GLY A 257 8.10 -16.51 5.44
C GLY A 257 6.68 -16.99 5.13
N LEU A 258 6.24 -16.81 3.88
CA LEU A 258 4.99 -17.37 3.38
C LEU A 258 5.29 -18.14 2.09
N CYS A 259 4.81 -19.38 2.03
CA CYS A 259 4.72 -20.13 0.79
C CYS A 259 3.25 -20.10 0.30
N PRO A 260 2.94 -19.36 -0.77
CA PRO A 260 1.58 -19.27 -1.30
C PRO A 260 1.13 -20.59 -1.94
N GLN A 261 -0.19 -20.75 -2.12
CA GLN A 261 -0.75 -21.94 -2.77
C GLN A 261 -0.41 -22.04 -4.26
N TYR A 262 -0.27 -20.89 -4.93
CA TYR A 262 0.15 -20.82 -6.31
C TYR A 262 1.66 -20.60 -6.38
N ASN A 263 2.33 -21.34 -7.26
CA ASN A 263 3.76 -21.18 -7.46
C ASN A 263 4.03 -19.81 -8.09
N ILE A 264 4.81 -18.96 -7.39
CA ILE A 264 5.29 -17.68 -7.93
C ILE A 264 6.58 -17.93 -8.69
N LEU A 265 6.54 -18.74 -9.75
CA LEU A 265 7.71 -18.98 -10.59
C LEU A 265 7.76 -17.93 -11.70
N PHE A 266 8.96 -17.43 -11.98
CA PHE A 266 9.21 -16.52 -13.10
C PHE A 266 9.81 -17.33 -14.23
N ASP A 267 9.07 -17.49 -15.33
CA ASP A 267 9.44 -18.37 -16.45
C ASP A 267 10.79 -18.01 -17.11
N HIS A 268 11.22 -16.76 -16.97
CA HIS A 268 12.46 -16.25 -17.55
C HIS A 268 13.66 -16.26 -16.58
N LEU A 269 13.48 -16.74 -15.34
CA LEU A 269 14.55 -16.79 -14.34
C LEU A 269 14.94 -18.24 -14.05
N THR A 270 16.24 -18.50 -14.00
CA THR A 270 16.78 -19.76 -13.46
C THR A 270 16.49 -19.87 -11.96
N VAL A 271 16.53 -21.09 -11.42
CA VAL A 271 16.34 -21.34 -9.97
C VAL A 271 17.28 -20.49 -9.11
N ARG A 272 18.54 -20.35 -9.52
CA ARG A 272 19.53 -19.54 -8.80
C ARG A 272 19.18 -18.05 -8.82
N GLU A 273 18.79 -17.51 -9.98
CA GLU A 273 18.37 -16.11 -10.11
C GLU A 273 17.09 -15.84 -9.32
N HIS A 274 16.18 -16.82 -9.29
CA HIS A 274 14.94 -16.76 -8.53
C HIS A 274 15.21 -16.67 -7.02
N LEU A 275 16.06 -17.55 -6.48
CA LEU A 275 16.47 -17.51 -5.08
C LEU A 275 17.20 -16.20 -4.75
N ARG A 276 18.07 -15.72 -5.65
CA ARG A 276 18.76 -14.44 -5.50
C ARG A 276 17.79 -13.26 -5.44
N LEU A 277 16.77 -13.25 -6.30
CA LEU A 277 15.73 -12.23 -6.30
C LEU A 277 15.00 -12.18 -4.95
N PHE A 278 14.57 -13.34 -4.42
CA PHE A 278 13.88 -13.39 -3.14
C PHE A 278 14.78 -13.02 -1.94
N ALA A 279 16.06 -13.40 -1.98
CA ALA A 279 17.04 -13.02 -0.95
C ALA A 279 17.25 -11.50 -0.90
N ILE A 280 17.39 -10.85 -2.06
CA ILE A 280 17.53 -9.39 -2.17
C ILE A 280 16.25 -8.70 -1.70
N LEU A 281 15.06 -9.20 -2.09
CA LEU A 281 13.78 -8.64 -1.66
C LEU A 281 13.57 -8.76 -0.14
N LYS A 282 14.13 -9.79 0.49
CA LYS A 282 14.15 -9.96 1.95
C LYS A 282 15.23 -9.13 2.66
N GLY A 283 16.08 -8.41 1.92
CA GLY A 283 17.11 -7.54 2.48
C GLY A 283 18.36 -8.29 2.96
N HIS A 284 18.63 -9.50 2.44
CA HIS A 284 19.84 -10.24 2.79
C HIS A 284 21.10 -9.53 2.22
N PRO A 285 22.21 -9.44 2.96
CA PRO A 285 23.43 -8.79 2.49
C PRO A 285 24.06 -9.49 1.27
N SER A 286 24.35 -8.74 0.22
CA SER A 286 24.79 -9.25 -1.08
C SER A 286 26.03 -10.16 -1.07
N ASN A 287 26.90 -10.03 -0.05
CA ASN A 287 28.15 -10.78 0.03
C ASN A 287 27.95 -12.27 0.35
N ASP A 288 26.85 -12.62 1.03
CA ASP A 288 26.62 -13.99 1.52
C ASP A 288 25.56 -14.75 0.69
N ILE A 289 24.77 -14.03 -0.12
CA ILE A 289 23.66 -14.60 -0.90
C ILE A 289 24.12 -15.75 -1.79
N ASP A 290 25.21 -15.59 -2.55
CA ASP A 290 25.64 -16.59 -3.53
C ASP A 290 26.14 -17.88 -2.84
N ASN A 291 26.74 -17.77 -1.65
CA ASN A 291 27.14 -18.91 -0.83
C ASN A 291 25.92 -19.63 -0.24
N GLU A 292 24.96 -18.88 0.29
CA GLU A 292 23.76 -19.44 0.92
C GLU A 292 22.85 -20.11 -0.11
N ILE A 293 22.70 -19.52 -1.31
CA ILE A 293 21.99 -20.15 -2.43
C ILE A 293 22.67 -21.45 -2.84
N THR A 294 24.00 -21.46 -2.94
CA THR A 294 24.73 -22.68 -3.32
C THR A 294 24.52 -23.78 -2.28
N LYS A 295 24.50 -23.43 -0.98
CA LYS A 295 24.18 -24.36 0.10
C LYS A 295 22.75 -24.90 -0.03
N MET A 296 21.75 -24.03 -0.17
CA MET A 296 20.34 -24.45 -0.34
C MET A 296 20.13 -25.35 -1.56
N VAL A 297 20.79 -25.05 -2.67
CA VAL A 297 20.71 -25.85 -3.90
C VAL A 297 21.34 -27.23 -3.71
N ASN A 298 22.45 -27.31 -2.97
CA ASN A 298 23.08 -28.59 -2.64
C ASN A 298 22.25 -29.40 -1.64
N ASP A 299 21.60 -28.77 -0.67
CA ASP A 299 20.74 -29.44 0.32
C ASP A 299 19.46 -30.03 -0.32
N LEU A 300 19.10 -29.57 -1.53
CA LEU A 300 17.95 -30.06 -2.30
C LEU A 300 18.30 -31.18 -3.30
N MET A 301 19.59 -31.43 -3.56
CA MET A 301 20.09 -32.49 -4.45
C MET A 301 20.52 -33.72 -3.67
#